data_AF-A0A8C5MPI3-F1
#
_entry.id   AF-A0A8C5MPI3-F1
#
_cell.length_a   1.000
_cell.length_b   1.000
_cell.length_c   1.000
_cell.angle_alpha   90.00
_cell.angle_beta   90.00
_cell.angle_gamma   90.00
#
_symmetry.space_group_name_H-M   'P 1'
#
loop_
_entity.id
_entity.type
_entity.pdbx_description
1 polymer ?
#
loop_
_entity_poly.entity_id
_entity_poly.type
_entity_poly.pdbx_seq_one_letter_code
_entity_poly.pdbx_strand_id
1 'polypeptide(L)'
;MTSYPDRNAPHIVKIIKTSTAKVVVLYGASIDLVPIVKEMVKQNVTGKVLVANTGWSTAVVLSLDMFSAVLTGTIGLALQSGTIPGLKQFLNTINPSMSLGRAWTKIFWESAFNCRFINDKIETGSLVTNVKECTGSEILESLQNAYNDVSSLRPTYSVYTAVLVVANALKDMNNCENGEGTFSERLCANIKDFQSWQLLYYIKNVRFKLKSGKEVYFDENGDPPAVYDIVNRQLSPSGGMITVKVGSYDLAALPGKIFTINTSSILWHSGETQVPISVCSHSCPPGFWKAGRRGEPACCYDCVPCPQGEISNQTDSFTCVKCPWDMWPNPEKSSCLPKPIEYLSYEEPLGTTLTCMSTISSLIPVVILKLFIHFKATPIVKANNYSLSCLLLLSLPFCFLCSLMFIGFPKPENCLVRQVAFGMVFSLCVSCILAKTIMVVFAFMATKPGSNLKKWTRPWVSYMIISICLFLQFILCVTWLSLDPPFLEQNIETQPRLIILQCNEGSPTAFWCMLGYLGLLATISFVVAFLARRLPDSFNEAKYITFSMLAFLSVWVSYIPASLSSQGKYTVAMEVFAILASSWAIVFCMFAPKCFIILFRPSMNSREYVMKKART
;
A
#
# COMPACT_ATOMS: atom_id res chain seq x y z
N MET A 1 -2.74 -48.44 -21.23
CA MET A 1 -1.86 -47.53 -20.45
C MET A 1 -0.37 -47.90 -20.55
N THR A 2 0.08 -48.65 -21.56
CA THR A 2 1.37 -49.39 -21.47
C THR A 2 2.31 -49.26 -22.68
N SER A 3 2.28 -48.16 -23.45
CA SER A 3 3.26 -47.96 -24.54
C SER A 3 3.99 -46.62 -24.54
N TYR A 4 3.57 -45.64 -23.73
CA TYR A 4 4.18 -44.31 -23.71
C TYR A 4 4.91 -44.05 -22.38
N PRO A 5 6.16 -43.54 -22.42
CA PRO A 5 7.01 -43.39 -21.23
C PRO A 5 6.48 -42.37 -20.21
N ASP A 6 5.66 -41.41 -20.65
CA ASP A 6 5.03 -40.35 -19.85
C ASP A 6 3.68 -40.76 -19.22
N ARG A 7 3.14 -41.94 -19.56
CA ARG A 7 1.81 -42.41 -19.11
C ARG A 7 1.85 -43.69 -18.29
N ASN A 8 3.03 -44.09 -17.82
CA ASN A 8 3.18 -45.28 -16.96
C ASN A 8 3.03 -44.91 -15.47
N ALA A 9 2.61 -45.90 -14.66
CA ALA A 9 2.39 -45.69 -13.23
C ALA A 9 3.64 -45.14 -12.49
N PRO A 10 4.87 -45.64 -12.70
CA PRO A 10 6.06 -45.11 -12.03
C PRO A 10 6.31 -43.62 -12.30
N HIS A 11 6.12 -43.17 -13.54
CA HIS A 11 6.31 -41.77 -13.93
C HIS A 11 5.24 -40.87 -13.32
N ILE A 12 3.97 -41.27 -13.42
CA ILE A 12 2.82 -40.54 -12.84
C ILE A 12 3.04 -40.35 -11.33
N VAL A 13 3.41 -41.43 -10.62
CA VAL A 13 3.65 -41.39 -9.18
C VAL A 13 4.86 -40.52 -8.83
N LYS A 14 5.93 -40.56 -9.64
CA LYS A 14 7.08 -39.68 -9.45
C LYS A 14 6.68 -38.20 -9.55
N ILE A 15 5.85 -37.82 -10.53
CA ILE A 15 5.32 -36.46 -10.67
C ILE A 15 4.50 -36.07 -9.44
N ILE A 16 3.57 -36.92 -9.01
CA ILE A 16 2.74 -36.69 -7.82
C ILE A 16 3.62 -36.46 -6.59
N LYS A 17 4.65 -37.29 -6.41
CA LYS A 17 5.58 -37.21 -5.29
C LYS A 17 6.40 -35.93 -5.28
N THR A 18 6.92 -35.50 -6.44
CA THR A 18 7.75 -34.29 -6.54
C THR A 18 6.96 -32.98 -6.55
N SER A 19 5.66 -33.04 -6.82
CA SER A 19 4.80 -31.85 -6.86
C SER A 19 4.65 -31.19 -5.48
N THR A 20 4.56 -29.87 -5.47
CA THR A 20 4.22 -29.06 -4.27
C THR A 20 2.74 -29.15 -3.90
N ALA A 21 1.88 -29.63 -4.80
CA ALA A 21 0.45 -29.74 -4.56
C ALA A 21 0.15 -30.71 -3.41
N LYS A 22 -0.66 -30.27 -2.43
CA LYS A 22 -1.10 -31.12 -1.30
C LYS A 22 -2.34 -31.93 -1.63
N VAL A 23 -3.13 -31.49 -2.61
CA VAL A 23 -4.39 -32.14 -3.01
C VAL A 23 -4.26 -32.66 -4.44
N VAL A 24 -4.67 -33.90 -4.68
CA VAL A 24 -4.62 -34.56 -5.99
C VAL A 24 -6.00 -35.09 -6.35
N VAL A 25 -6.58 -34.58 -7.44
CA VAL A 25 -7.85 -35.08 -7.96
C VAL A 25 -7.58 -36.25 -8.90
N LEU A 26 -8.08 -37.44 -8.53
CA LEU A 26 -7.92 -38.65 -9.34
C LEU A 26 -9.28 -39.05 -9.91
N TYR A 27 -9.41 -38.90 -11.22
CA TYR A 27 -10.61 -39.25 -11.97
C TYR A 27 -10.36 -40.49 -12.81
N GLY A 28 -11.08 -41.57 -12.54
CA GLY A 28 -10.95 -42.81 -13.30
C GLY A 28 -11.80 -43.95 -12.77
N ALA A 29 -11.67 -45.12 -13.39
CA ALA A 29 -12.22 -46.36 -12.86
C ALA A 29 -11.26 -46.95 -11.81
N SER A 30 -11.79 -47.71 -10.87
CA SER A 30 -11.00 -48.37 -9.82
C SER A 30 -9.89 -49.27 -10.40
N ILE A 31 -10.18 -50.00 -11.47
CA ILE A 31 -9.25 -50.95 -12.11
C ILE A 31 -8.03 -50.23 -12.69
N ASP A 32 -8.22 -49.08 -13.33
CA ASP A 32 -7.14 -48.28 -13.91
C ASP A 32 -6.25 -47.62 -12.86
N LEU A 33 -6.81 -47.33 -11.68
CA LEU A 33 -6.11 -46.67 -10.58
C LEU A 33 -5.36 -47.64 -9.68
N VAL A 34 -5.74 -48.92 -9.60
CA VAL A 34 -5.04 -49.93 -8.78
C VAL A 34 -3.53 -49.97 -9.06
N PRO A 35 -3.05 -50.03 -10.32
CA PRO A 35 -1.61 -49.99 -10.60
C PRO A 35 -0.93 -48.71 -10.12
N ILE A 36 -1.61 -47.56 -10.23
CA ILE A 36 -1.08 -46.26 -9.80
C ILE A 36 -0.98 -46.22 -8.27
N VAL A 37 -2.04 -46.58 -7.55
CA VAL A 37 -2.05 -46.59 -6.07
C VAL A 37 -1.03 -47.59 -5.53
N LYS A 38 -0.89 -48.77 -6.15
CA LYS A 38 0.14 -49.75 -5.79
C LYS A 38 1.55 -49.17 -5.93
N GLU A 39 1.79 -48.42 -6.99
CA GLU A 39 3.07 -47.73 -7.19
C GLU A 39 3.26 -46.55 -6.21
N MET A 40 2.20 -45.85 -5.82
CA MET A 40 2.24 -44.82 -4.76
C MET A 40 2.68 -45.40 -3.42
N VAL A 41 2.16 -46.58 -3.06
CA VAL A 41 2.57 -47.31 -1.85
C VAL A 41 4.05 -47.70 -1.98
N LYS A 42 4.46 -48.28 -3.11
CA LYS A 42 5.86 -48.70 -3.34
C LYS A 42 6.84 -47.54 -3.25
N GLN A 43 6.46 -46.35 -3.71
CA GLN A 43 7.30 -45.15 -3.65
C GLN A 43 7.14 -44.36 -2.34
N ASN A 44 6.37 -44.85 -1.37
CA ASN A 44 6.07 -44.18 -0.10
C ASN A 44 5.62 -42.72 -0.30
N VAL A 45 4.57 -42.51 -1.12
CA VAL A 45 3.97 -41.19 -1.28
C VAL A 45 3.21 -40.81 -0.01
N THR A 46 3.58 -39.70 0.61
CA THR A 46 2.98 -39.18 1.84
C THR A 46 2.58 -37.72 1.67
N GLY A 47 1.74 -37.21 2.59
CA GLY A 47 1.37 -35.79 2.65
C GLY A 47 0.49 -35.31 1.48
N LYS A 48 -0.14 -36.24 0.75
CA LYS A 48 -1.10 -35.95 -0.32
C LYS A 48 -2.50 -36.36 0.13
N VAL A 49 -3.47 -35.48 -0.08
CA VAL A 49 -4.89 -35.79 0.07
C VAL A 49 -5.48 -36.05 -1.31
N LEU A 50 -6.13 -37.20 -1.46
CA LEU A 50 -6.74 -37.60 -2.72
C LEU A 50 -8.21 -37.19 -2.75
N VAL A 51 -8.65 -36.73 -3.91
CA VAL A 51 -10.06 -36.48 -4.21
C VAL A 51 -10.53 -37.49 -5.24
N ALA A 52 -11.51 -38.32 -4.85
CA ALA A 52 -12.02 -39.43 -5.63
C ALA A 52 -13.34 -39.09 -6.33
N ASN A 53 -13.50 -39.56 -7.57
CA ASN A 53 -14.79 -39.60 -8.25
C ASN A 53 -15.60 -40.84 -7.83
N THR A 54 -16.86 -40.90 -8.28
CA THR A 54 -17.81 -41.99 -8.01
C THR A 54 -17.35 -43.37 -8.47
N GLY A 55 -16.41 -43.43 -9.43
CA GLY A 55 -15.90 -44.68 -9.97
C GLY A 55 -15.01 -45.50 -9.03
N TRP A 56 -14.44 -44.89 -7.98
CA TRP A 56 -13.55 -45.60 -7.06
C TRP A 56 -13.60 -45.15 -5.59
N SER A 57 -14.29 -44.05 -5.27
CA SER A 57 -14.42 -43.55 -3.89
C SER A 57 -14.85 -44.64 -2.90
N THR A 58 -15.78 -45.52 -3.31
CA THR A 58 -16.28 -46.66 -2.52
C THR A 58 -15.83 -48.03 -3.05
N ALA A 59 -14.81 -48.10 -3.90
CA ALA A 59 -14.36 -49.37 -4.49
C ALA A 59 -13.72 -50.28 -3.44
N VAL A 60 -14.27 -51.49 -3.30
CA VAL A 60 -13.85 -52.51 -2.33
C VAL A 60 -12.43 -53.00 -2.58
N VAL A 61 -12.00 -53.12 -3.84
CA VAL A 61 -10.62 -53.54 -4.20
C VAL A 61 -9.55 -52.60 -3.64
N LEU A 62 -9.89 -51.32 -3.44
CA LEU A 62 -9.00 -50.32 -2.87
C LEU A 62 -9.12 -50.21 -1.35
N SER A 63 -9.97 -51.01 -0.70
CA SER A 63 -10.09 -51.05 0.77
C SER A 63 -9.16 -52.06 1.44
N LEU A 64 -8.30 -52.73 0.65
CA LEU A 64 -7.25 -53.62 1.16
C LEU A 64 -6.24 -52.86 2.02
N ASP A 65 -5.77 -53.49 3.10
CA ASP A 65 -4.87 -52.88 4.08
C ASP A 65 -3.57 -52.36 3.46
N MET A 66 -3.07 -52.99 2.39
CA MET A 66 -1.86 -52.52 1.69
C MET A 66 -1.99 -51.11 1.09
N PHE A 67 -3.21 -50.63 0.81
CA PHE A 67 -3.45 -49.30 0.26
C PHE A 67 -3.79 -48.25 1.33
N SER A 68 -3.98 -48.66 2.59
CA SER A 68 -4.37 -47.77 3.69
C SER A 68 -3.38 -46.60 3.86
N ALA A 69 -2.09 -46.86 3.71
CA ALA A 69 -1.02 -45.87 3.83
C ALA A 69 -1.14 -44.69 2.85
N VAL A 70 -1.83 -44.85 1.71
CA VAL A 70 -2.00 -43.79 0.71
C VAL A 70 -3.44 -43.28 0.67
N LEU A 71 -4.42 -44.14 0.92
CA LEU A 71 -5.84 -43.81 0.73
C LEU A 71 -6.52 -43.28 1.99
N THR A 72 -5.89 -43.37 3.16
CA THR A 72 -6.41 -42.78 4.40
C THR A 72 -6.58 -41.27 4.25
N GLY A 73 -7.77 -40.77 4.59
CA GLY A 73 -8.14 -39.37 4.48
C GLY A 73 -8.55 -38.91 3.09
N THR A 74 -8.67 -39.83 2.12
CA THR A 74 -9.26 -39.55 0.80
C THR A 74 -10.69 -39.06 0.98
N ILE A 75 -11.06 -37.98 0.29
CA ILE A 75 -12.43 -37.52 0.19
C ILE A 75 -12.96 -37.81 -1.22
N GLY A 76 -14.24 -38.09 -1.38
CA GLY A 76 -14.77 -38.32 -2.71
C GLY A 76 -16.29 -38.25 -2.80
N LEU A 77 -16.76 -38.23 -4.04
CA LEU A 77 -18.17 -38.35 -4.36
C LEU A 77 -18.54 -39.84 -4.47
N ALA A 78 -19.66 -40.23 -3.89
CA ALA A 78 -20.23 -41.55 -4.02
C ALA A 78 -21.69 -41.45 -4.48
N LEU A 79 -22.17 -42.45 -5.22
CA LEU A 79 -23.61 -42.58 -5.49
C LEU A 79 -24.36 -42.59 -4.17
N GLN A 80 -25.53 -41.93 -4.13
CA GLN A 80 -26.36 -41.87 -2.94
C GLN A 80 -26.57 -43.26 -2.32
N SER A 81 -26.32 -43.39 -1.02
CA SER A 81 -26.70 -44.60 -0.31
C SER A 81 -28.19 -44.61 0.06
N GLY A 82 -28.78 -45.79 0.06
CA GLY A 82 -30.16 -46.01 0.49
C GLY A 82 -30.38 -47.42 1.01
N THR A 83 -31.51 -47.63 1.66
CA THR A 83 -31.95 -48.94 2.14
C THR A 83 -33.09 -49.45 1.27
N ILE A 84 -33.07 -50.76 0.97
CA ILE A 84 -34.13 -51.42 0.22
C ILE A 84 -34.92 -52.30 1.19
N PRO A 85 -36.18 -51.94 1.52
CA PRO A 85 -36.99 -52.72 2.45
C PRO A 85 -37.19 -54.15 1.95
N GLY A 86 -36.98 -55.14 2.84
CA GLY A 86 -37.16 -56.56 2.50
C GLY A 86 -36.00 -57.21 1.76
N LEU A 87 -34.99 -56.44 1.30
CA LEU A 87 -33.92 -57.00 0.47
C LEU A 87 -33.05 -57.99 1.26
N LYS A 88 -32.71 -57.71 2.52
CA LYS A 88 -31.92 -58.65 3.33
C LYS A 88 -32.61 -60.01 3.46
N GLN A 89 -33.91 -59.98 3.78
CA GLN A 89 -34.72 -61.19 3.89
C GLN A 89 -34.74 -61.92 2.56
N PHE A 90 -34.95 -61.21 1.44
CA PHE A 90 -34.94 -61.79 0.11
C PHE A 90 -33.59 -62.45 -0.25
N LEU A 91 -32.47 -61.78 -0.01
CA LEU A 91 -31.14 -62.32 -0.29
C LEU A 91 -30.84 -63.60 0.49
N ASN A 92 -31.40 -63.74 1.69
CA ASN A 92 -31.29 -64.95 2.51
C ASN A 92 -32.18 -66.11 2.02
N THR A 93 -33.17 -65.85 1.16
CA THR A 93 -34.03 -66.90 0.57
C THR A 93 -33.43 -67.55 -0.67
N ILE A 94 -32.33 -67.01 -1.21
CA ILE A 94 -31.74 -67.52 -2.44
C ILE A 94 -31.20 -68.94 -2.22
N ASN A 95 -31.55 -69.85 -3.13
CA ASN A 95 -31.10 -71.23 -3.09
C ASN A 95 -30.56 -71.69 -4.47
N PRO A 96 -29.49 -72.51 -4.53
CA PRO A 96 -28.96 -73.08 -5.77
C PRO A 96 -29.97 -73.88 -6.61
N SER A 97 -31.06 -74.36 -6.01
CA SER A 97 -32.15 -75.07 -6.69
C SER A 97 -33.12 -74.17 -7.48
N MET A 98 -33.04 -72.84 -7.31
CA MET A 98 -33.92 -71.90 -8.02
C MET A 98 -33.77 -71.99 -9.54
N SER A 99 -34.87 -71.73 -10.26
CA SER A 99 -34.92 -71.76 -11.73
C SER A 99 -34.26 -70.52 -12.35
N LEU A 100 -34.52 -69.34 -11.78
CA LEU A 100 -33.96 -68.08 -12.25
C LEU A 100 -32.50 -67.94 -11.82
N GLY A 101 -31.59 -67.64 -12.75
CA GLY A 101 -30.19 -67.32 -12.42
C GLY A 101 -29.37 -68.49 -11.87
N ARG A 102 -29.84 -69.75 -12.01
CA ARG A 102 -29.21 -70.96 -11.44
C ARG A 102 -27.68 -71.02 -11.60
N ALA A 103 -27.17 -70.71 -12.79
CA ALA A 103 -25.73 -70.72 -13.07
C ALA A 103 -24.96 -69.72 -12.18
N TRP A 104 -25.47 -68.48 -12.06
CA TRP A 104 -24.88 -67.45 -11.20
C TRP A 104 -25.00 -67.80 -9.73
N THR A 105 -26.15 -68.34 -9.30
CA THR A 105 -26.36 -68.78 -7.92
C THR A 105 -25.40 -69.89 -7.53
N LYS A 106 -25.16 -70.88 -8.41
CA LYS A 106 -24.14 -71.92 -8.17
C LYS A 106 -22.74 -71.29 -7.97
N ILE A 107 -22.30 -70.46 -8.92
CA ILE A 107 -20.97 -69.81 -8.86
C ILE A 107 -20.81 -68.97 -7.58
N PHE A 108 -21.84 -68.19 -7.24
CA PHE A 108 -21.87 -67.40 -6.01
C PHE A 108 -21.77 -68.30 -4.77
N TRP A 109 -22.55 -69.39 -4.72
CA TRP A 109 -22.58 -70.30 -3.59
C TRP A 109 -21.22 -70.97 -3.35
N GLU A 110 -20.60 -71.45 -4.42
CA GLU A 110 -19.26 -72.04 -4.40
C GLU A 110 -18.23 -71.04 -3.89
N SER A 111 -18.28 -69.79 -4.37
CA SER A 111 -17.39 -68.71 -3.93
C SER A 111 -17.65 -68.28 -2.49
N ALA A 112 -18.91 -68.23 -2.04
CA ALA A 112 -19.29 -67.70 -0.74
C ALA A 112 -18.96 -68.68 0.39
N PHE A 113 -19.15 -69.98 0.16
CA PHE A 113 -18.89 -71.04 1.14
C PHE A 113 -17.58 -71.79 0.90
N ASN A 114 -16.81 -71.38 -0.11
CA ASN A 114 -15.55 -72.00 -0.54
C ASN A 114 -15.70 -73.52 -0.74
N CYS A 115 -16.75 -73.90 -1.46
CA CYS A 115 -17.15 -75.29 -1.74
C CYS A 115 -17.40 -75.51 -3.23
N ARG A 116 -17.66 -76.74 -3.68
CA ARG A 116 -18.05 -77.05 -5.08
C ARG A 116 -19.24 -77.99 -5.18
N PHE A 117 -20.11 -77.81 -6.17
CA PHE A 117 -21.15 -78.77 -6.52
C PHE A 117 -20.57 -79.87 -7.44
N ILE A 118 -20.68 -81.13 -7.03
CA ILE A 118 -20.00 -82.24 -7.72
C ILE A 118 -20.77 -82.75 -8.97
N ASN A 119 -21.94 -82.19 -9.29
CA ASN A 119 -22.74 -82.64 -10.43
C ASN A 119 -22.86 -81.61 -11.55
N ASP A 120 -21.88 -81.68 -12.46
CA ASP A 120 -22.06 -81.59 -13.92
C ASP A 120 -20.95 -82.47 -14.55
N LYS A 121 -21.33 -83.69 -14.97
CA LYS A 121 -20.54 -84.81 -15.53
C LYS A 121 -19.05 -84.56 -15.82
N ILE A 122 -18.17 -85.13 -14.99
CA ILE A 122 -16.83 -85.57 -15.43
C ILE A 122 -16.71 -87.06 -15.10
N GLU A 123 -17.03 -87.90 -16.08
CA GLU A 123 -16.42 -89.22 -16.21
C GLU A 123 -14.95 -88.99 -16.59
N THR A 124 -14.05 -88.97 -15.61
CA THR A 124 -12.69 -89.53 -15.70
C THR A 124 -12.03 -89.37 -14.34
N GLY A 125 -11.41 -90.46 -13.92
CA GLY A 125 -11.02 -90.68 -12.55
C GLY A 125 -9.96 -89.74 -12.01
N SER A 126 -10.00 -89.64 -10.68
CA SER A 126 -8.86 -89.41 -9.79
C SER A 126 -8.12 -88.08 -9.95
N LEU A 127 -8.38 -87.17 -9.02
CA LEU A 127 -7.40 -86.79 -7.99
C LEU A 127 -8.09 -85.95 -6.90
N VAL A 128 -8.12 -86.51 -5.69
CA VAL A 128 -8.58 -85.86 -4.47
C VAL A 128 -7.81 -84.55 -4.29
N THR A 129 -8.54 -83.44 -4.38
CA THR A 129 -8.17 -82.22 -3.64
C THR A 129 -9.27 -82.02 -2.61
N ASN A 130 -8.89 -81.73 -1.35
CA ASN A 130 -9.77 -81.57 -0.19
C ASN A 130 -10.72 -80.35 -0.34
N VAL A 131 -11.58 -80.34 -1.36
CA VAL A 131 -12.56 -79.28 -1.60
C VAL A 131 -13.87 -79.72 -0.98
N LYS A 132 -14.36 -78.91 -0.04
CA LYS A 132 -15.66 -79.12 0.62
C LYS A 132 -16.77 -79.19 -0.43
N GLU A 133 -17.62 -80.22 -0.36
CA GLU A 133 -18.79 -80.32 -1.24
C GLU A 133 -19.86 -79.32 -0.81
N CYS A 134 -20.49 -78.61 -1.76
CA CYS A 134 -21.64 -77.76 -1.50
C CYS A 134 -22.91 -78.61 -1.40
N THR A 135 -23.62 -78.50 -0.28
CA THR A 135 -24.91 -79.18 -0.03
C THR A 135 -26.10 -78.42 -0.60
N GLY A 136 -25.97 -77.11 -0.82
CA GLY A 136 -27.07 -76.22 -1.17
C GLY A 136 -28.00 -75.88 0.00
N SER A 137 -27.59 -76.27 1.22
CA SER A 137 -28.32 -76.05 2.49
C SER A 137 -27.54 -75.17 3.47
N GLU A 138 -26.40 -74.62 3.03
CA GLU A 138 -25.58 -73.70 3.81
C GLU A 138 -26.35 -72.41 4.18
N ILE A 139 -26.07 -71.88 5.36
CA ILE A 139 -26.82 -70.76 5.94
C ILE A 139 -26.23 -69.45 5.43
N LEU A 140 -26.93 -68.80 4.49
CA LEU A 140 -26.53 -67.49 3.97
C LEU A 140 -26.42 -66.42 5.06
N GLU A 141 -27.30 -66.46 6.07
CA GLU A 141 -27.31 -65.47 7.17
C GLU A 141 -26.01 -65.41 7.97
N SER A 142 -25.23 -66.49 7.97
CA SER A 142 -23.95 -66.59 8.66
C SER A 142 -22.80 -65.85 7.96
N LEU A 143 -22.98 -65.46 6.70
CA LEU A 143 -21.94 -64.79 5.92
C LEU A 143 -21.87 -63.30 6.27
N GLN A 144 -20.69 -62.85 6.71
CA GLN A 144 -20.37 -61.43 6.87
C GLN A 144 -19.53 -60.97 5.67
N ASN A 145 -20.19 -60.69 4.56
CA ASN A 145 -19.55 -60.24 3.32
C ASN A 145 -20.37 -59.14 2.62
N ALA A 146 -19.83 -58.60 1.53
CA ALA A 146 -20.47 -57.54 0.75
C ALA A 146 -21.84 -57.91 0.14
N TYR A 147 -22.18 -59.21 0.09
CA TYR A 147 -23.49 -59.67 -0.39
C TYR A 147 -24.59 -59.45 0.66
N ASN A 148 -24.32 -59.75 1.93
CA ASN A 148 -25.30 -59.60 3.02
C ASN A 148 -25.33 -58.20 3.65
N ASP A 149 -24.34 -57.35 3.37
CA ASP A 149 -24.32 -55.97 3.84
C ASP A 149 -25.28 -55.08 3.03
N VAL A 150 -26.51 -54.95 3.53
CA VAL A 150 -27.55 -54.07 2.99
C VAL A 150 -27.65 -52.72 3.71
N SER A 151 -26.69 -52.40 4.58
CA SER A 151 -26.78 -51.22 5.45
C SER A 151 -26.64 -49.91 4.68
N SER A 152 -25.83 -49.90 3.61
CA SER A 152 -25.48 -48.71 2.84
C SER A 152 -25.34 -49.04 1.35
N LEU A 153 -26.46 -49.42 0.72
CA LEU A 153 -26.48 -49.81 -0.69
C LEU A 153 -26.41 -48.59 -1.60
N ARG A 154 -25.52 -48.63 -2.59
CA ARG A 154 -25.25 -47.50 -3.51
C ARG A 154 -25.65 -47.86 -4.95
N PRO A 155 -24.81 -48.51 -5.81
CA PRO A 155 -25.26 -48.94 -7.14
C PRO A 155 -26.55 -49.76 -7.12
N THR A 156 -26.68 -50.68 -6.15
CA THR A 156 -27.89 -51.49 -5.97
C THR A 156 -29.14 -50.65 -5.69
N TYR A 157 -28.99 -49.54 -4.96
CA TYR A 157 -30.09 -48.60 -4.70
C TYR A 157 -30.46 -47.79 -5.96
N SER A 158 -29.48 -47.44 -6.79
CA SER A 158 -29.75 -46.84 -8.10
C SER A 158 -30.52 -47.80 -9.02
N VAL A 159 -30.16 -49.10 -9.05
CA VAL A 159 -30.90 -50.12 -9.79
C VAL A 159 -32.33 -50.26 -9.27
N TYR A 160 -32.51 -50.32 -7.95
CA TYR A 160 -33.84 -50.34 -7.33
C TYR A 160 -34.70 -49.14 -7.75
N THR A 161 -34.12 -47.95 -7.77
CA THR A 161 -34.82 -46.72 -8.18
C THR A 161 -35.16 -46.76 -9.68
N ALA A 162 -34.28 -47.28 -10.54
CA ALA A 162 -34.54 -47.44 -11.97
C ALA A 162 -35.70 -48.42 -12.24
N VAL A 163 -35.78 -49.52 -11.48
CA VAL A 163 -36.93 -50.45 -11.57
C VAL A 163 -38.23 -49.77 -11.16
N LEU A 164 -38.21 -48.93 -10.11
CA LEU A 164 -39.38 -48.15 -9.71
C LEU A 164 -39.79 -47.11 -10.75
N VAL A 165 -38.84 -46.49 -11.44
CA VAL A 165 -39.11 -45.58 -12.57
C VAL A 165 -39.90 -46.32 -13.65
N VAL A 166 -39.42 -47.48 -14.10
CA VAL A 166 -40.10 -48.28 -15.13
C VAL A 166 -41.49 -48.74 -14.65
N ALA A 167 -41.59 -49.20 -13.40
CA ALA A 167 -42.85 -49.65 -12.83
C ALA A 167 -43.89 -48.52 -12.74
N ASN A 168 -43.49 -47.31 -12.31
CA ASN A 168 -44.39 -46.16 -12.27
C ASN A 168 -44.75 -45.68 -13.68
N ALA A 169 -43.81 -45.66 -14.63
CA ALA A 169 -44.12 -45.32 -16.01
C ALA A 169 -45.15 -46.27 -16.64
N LEU A 170 -45.05 -47.57 -16.38
CA LEU A 170 -46.05 -48.56 -16.82
C LEU A 170 -47.40 -48.40 -16.11
N LYS A 171 -47.37 -48.03 -14.82
CA LYS A 171 -48.59 -47.72 -14.06
C LYS A 171 -49.29 -46.48 -14.61
N ASP A 172 -48.55 -45.42 -14.91
CA ASP A 172 -49.07 -44.18 -15.49
C ASP A 172 -49.64 -44.43 -16.90
N MET A 173 -49.00 -45.30 -17.68
CA MET A 173 -49.53 -45.78 -18.96
C MET A 173 -50.85 -46.53 -18.79
N ASN A 174 -50.93 -47.45 -17.82
CA ASN A 174 -52.15 -48.23 -17.56
C ASN A 174 -53.30 -47.41 -16.97
N ASN A 175 -52.98 -46.35 -16.22
CA ASN A 175 -53.97 -45.47 -15.60
C ASN A 175 -54.40 -44.30 -16.51
N CYS A 176 -53.84 -44.20 -17.71
CA CYS A 176 -54.18 -43.17 -18.67
C CYS A 176 -55.62 -43.37 -19.19
N GLU A 177 -56.47 -42.36 -19.04
CA GLU A 177 -57.86 -42.37 -19.54
C GLU A 177 -57.92 -41.84 -20.98
N ASN A 178 -58.65 -42.56 -21.85
CA ASN A 178 -58.84 -42.15 -23.24
C ASN A 178 -59.59 -40.80 -23.29
N GLY A 179 -58.97 -39.78 -23.89
CA GLY A 179 -59.44 -38.40 -23.84
C GLY A 179 -58.52 -37.45 -23.05
N GLU A 180 -57.64 -38.00 -22.20
CA GLU A 180 -56.56 -37.30 -21.50
C GLU A 180 -55.16 -37.69 -22.02
N GLY A 181 -55.09 -38.61 -22.98
CA GLY A 181 -53.84 -39.03 -23.61
C GLY A 181 -53.15 -37.90 -24.37
N THR A 182 -51.82 -37.97 -24.45
CA THR A 182 -50.98 -36.96 -25.12
C THR A 182 -50.53 -37.36 -26.53
N PHE A 183 -50.93 -38.54 -26.99
CA PHE A 183 -50.68 -39.02 -28.35
C PHE A 183 -51.81 -38.61 -29.31
N SER A 184 -51.65 -38.90 -30.61
CA SER A 184 -52.64 -38.59 -31.65
C SER A 184 -54.06 -38.99 -31.20
N GLU A 185 -55.02 -38.08 -31.37
CA GLU A 185 -56.44 -38.25 -30.97
C GLU A 185 -56.70 -38.36 -29.46
N ARG A 186 -55.76 -37.94 -28.61
CA ARG A 186 -55.84 -38.06 -27.13
C ARG A 186 -55.92 -39.51 -26.62
N LEU A 187 -55.35 -40.43 -27.39
CA LEU A 187 -55.28 -41.85 -27.07
C LEU A 187 -54.14 -42.14 -26.10
N CYS A 188 -54.34 -43.15 -25.26
CA CYS A 188 -53.34 -43.69 -24.34
C CYS A 188 -52.63 -44.91 -24.97
N ALA A 189 -51.37 -45.14 -24.61
CA ALA A 189 -50.67 -46.36 -25.04
C ALA A 189 -51.14 -47.57 -24.22
N ASN A 190 -51.18 -48.75 -24.84
CA ASN A 190 -51.59 -49.98 -24.17
C ASN A 190 -50.37 -50.70 -23.56
N ILE A 191 -50.42 -51.00 -22.26
CA ILE A 191 -49.34 -51.71 -21.56
C ILE A 191 -48.99 -53.09 -22.17
N LYS A 192 -49.95 -53.75 -22.85
CA LYS A 192 -49.74 -55.04 -23.50
C LYS A 192 -49.19 -54.92 -24.93
N ASP A 193 -49.33 -53.76 -25.54
CA ASP A 193 -48.97 -53.52 -26.94
C ASP A 193 -48.63 -52.04 -27.15
N PHE A 194 -47.35 -51.69 -27.02
CA PHE A 194 -46.83 -50.34 -27.16
C PHE A 194 -45.53 -50.32 -27.98
N GLN A 195 -45.28 -49.20 -28.64
CA GLN A 195 -44.02 -48.89 -29.30
C GLN A 195 -43.02 -48.29 -28.30
N SER A 196 -41.72 -48.53 -28.49
CA SER A 196 -40.67 -48.08 -27.55
C SER A 196 -40.70 -46.57 -27.25
N TRP A 197 -41.05 -45.74 -28.24
CA TRP A 197 -41.14 -44.28 -28.07
C TRP A 197 -42.36 -43.86 -27.22
N GLN A 198 -43.44 -44.65 -27.20
CA GLN A 198 -44.60 -44.41 -26.34
C GLN A 198 -44.21 -44.66 -24.87
N LEU A 199 -43.49 -45.74 -24.57
CA LEU A 199 -42.97 -45.99 -23.23
C LEU A 199 -41.96 -44.91 -22.80
N LEU A 200 -41.09 -44.47 -23.71
CA LEU A 200 -40.12 -43.41 -23.43
C LEU A 200 -40.81 -42.11 -22.97
N TYR A 201 -41.97 -41.77 -23.55
CA TYR A 201 -42.76 -40.62 -23.12
C TYR A 201 -43.18 -40.74 -21.64
N TYR A 202 -43.72 -41.88 -21.22
CA TYR A 202 -44.11 -42.08 -19.81
C TYR A 202 -42.89 -42.10 -18.88
N ILE A 203 -41.77 -42.70 -19.30
CA ILE A 203 -40.53 -42.69 -18.52
C ILE A 203 -40.03 -41.26 -18.32
N LYS A 204 -39.99 -40.44 -19.37
CA LYS A 204 -39.52 -39.04 -19.28
C LYS A 204 -40.38 -38.18 -18.37
N ASN A 205 -41.67 -38.45 -18.30
CA ASN A 205 -42.63 -37.68 -17.50
C ASN A 205 -42.93 -38.30 -16.13
N VAL A 206 -42.24 -39.38 -15.76
CA VAL A 206 -42.47 -40.05 -14.47
C VAL A 206 -42.14 -39.07 -13.34
N ARG A 207 -43.03 -38.98 -12.35
CA ARG A 207 -42.81 -38.16 -11.16
C ARG A 207 -43.42 -38.83 -9.95
N PHE A 208 -42.59 -39.27 -9.01
CA PHE A 208 -43.07 -39.93 -7.80
C PHE A 208 -42.15 -39.69 -6.62
N LYS A 209 -42.67 -39.92 -5.41
CA LYS A 209 -41.88 -39.86 -4.18
C LYS A 209 -41.47 -41.25 -3.72
N LEU A 210 -40.18 -41.42 -3.45
CA LEU A 210 -39.64 -42.59 -2.77
C LEU A 210 -40.11 -42.63 -1.32
N LYS A 211 -40.03 -43.81 -0.67
CA LYS A 211 -40.30 -43.96 0.77
C LYS A 211 -39.41 -43.09 1.65
N SER A 212 -38.24 -42.67 1.15
CA SER A 212 -37.34 -41.72 1.80
C SER A 212 -37.85 -40.26 1.75
N GLY A 213 -38.99 -39.99 1.09
CA GLY A 213 -39.54 -38.65 0.89
C GLY A 213 -38.96 -37.89 -0.31
N LYS A 214 -37.90 -38.43 -0.95
CA LYS A 214 -37.26 -37.83 -2.12
C LYS A 214 -38.10 -38.00 -3.36
N GLU A 215 -38.18 -36.94 -4.16
CA GLU A 215 -38.86 -36.96 -5.44
C GLU A 215 -37.92 -37.43 -6.55
N VAL A 216 -38.43 -38.29 -7.43
CA VAL A 216 -37.73 -38.79 -8.62
C VAL A 216 -38.49 -38.25 -9.82
N TYR A 217 -37.75 -37.57 -10.70
CA TYR A 217 -38.22 -37.00 -11.96
C TYR A 217 -37.03 -36.87 -12.91
N PHE A 218 -37.30 -36.52 -14.16
CA PHE A 218 -36.28 -36.23 -15.17
C PHE A 218 -36.41 -34.79 -15.65
N ASP A 219 -35.28 -34.19 -16.03
CA ASP A 219 -35.25 -32.90 -16.72
C ASP A 219 -35.53 -33.06 -18.23
N GLU A 220 -35.43 -31.96 -18.98
CA GLU A 220 -35.65 -31.94 -20.43
C GLU A 220 -34.70 -32.88 -21.21
N ASN A 221 -33.49 -33.12 -20.68
CA ASN A 221 -32.48 -34.00 -21.26
C ASN A 221 -32.69 -35.47 -20.88
N GLY A 222 -33.56 -35.76 -19.91
CA GLY A 222 -33.76 -37.11 -19.38
C GLY A 222 -32.83 -37.44 -18.22
N ASP A 223 -32.23 -36.45 -17.58
CA ASP A 223 -31.34 -36.65 -16.43
C ASP A 223 -32.11 -36.49 -15.11
N PRO A 224 -31.92 -37.39 -14.13
CA PRO A 224 -32.48 -37.21 -12.81
C PRO A 224 -31.68 -36.17 -12.02
N PRO A 225 -32.27 -35.54 -10.98
CA PRO A 225 -31.54 -34.64 -10.09
C PRO A 225 -30.24 -35.28 -9.57
N ALA A 226 -29.14 -34.54 -9.66
CA ALA A 226 -27.86 -35.05 -9.19
C ALA A 226 -27.84 -35.15 -7.66
N VAL A 227 -27.77 -36.38 -7.15
CA VAL A 227 -27.69 -36.68 -5.73
C VAL A 227 -26.50 -37.59 -5.45
N TYR A 228 -25.57 -37.09 -4.64
CA TYR A 228 -24.36 -37.80 -4.23
C TYR A 228 -24.17 -37.72 -2.73
N ASP A 229 -23.54 -38.75 -2.17
CA ASP A 229 -22.94 -38.64 -0.85
C ASP A 229 -21.50 -38.18 -0.99
N ILE A 230 -21.06 -37.38 -0.02
CA ILE A 230 -19.65 -37.06 0.14
C ILE A 230 -19.10 -38.03 1.18
N VAL A 231 -18.06 -38.77 0.82
CA VAL A 231 -17.48 -39.82 1.65
C VAL A 231 -16.02 -39.54 1.96
N ASN A 232 -15.57 -39.99 3.12
CA ASN A 232 -14.18 -39.94 3.55
C ASN A 232 -13.72 -41.36 3.90
N ARG A 233 -12.51 -41.72 3.45
CA ARG A 233 -11.90 -43.02 3.73
C ARG A 233 -11.12 -42.95 5.04
N GLN A 234 -11.49 -43.78 6.00
CA GLN A 234 -10.95 -43.78 7.36
C GLN A 234 -10.46 -45.18 7.74
N LEU A 235 -9.48 -45.26 8.63
CA LEU A 235 -9.06 -46.51 9.24
C LEU A 235 -10.05 -46.89 10.35
N SER A 236 -10.54 -48.13 10.31
CA SER A 236 -11.35 -48.68 11.41
C SER A 236 -10.47 -48.94 12.65
N PRO A 237 -11.00 -48.76 13.87
CA PRO A 237 -10.32 -49.17 15.10
C PRO A 237 -9.92 -50.65 15.13
N SER A 238 -10.66 -51.50 14.40
CA SER A 238 -10.42 -52.95 14.29
C SER A 238 -9.39 -53.33 13.20
N GLY A 239 -8.77 -52.35 12.53
CA GLY A 239 -8.07 -52.55 11.27
C GLY A 239 -9.02 -52.59 10.08
N GLY A 240 -8.49 -52.35 8.87
CA GLY A 240 -9.29 -52.22 7.64
C GLY A 240 -9.72 -50.80 7.31
N MET A 241 -9.91 -50.54 6.01
CA MET A 241 -10.39 -49.26 5.49
C MET A 241 -11.91 -49.22 5.43
N ILE A 242 -12.52 -48.25 6.09
CA ILE A 242 -13.95 -47.97 6.04
C ILE A 242 -14.25 -46.67 5.28
N THR A 243 -15.44 -46.60 4.70
CA THR A 243 -15.92 -45.41 4.01
C THR A 243 -17.04 -44.78 4.82
N VAL A 244 -16.80 -43.57 5.33
CA VAL A 244 -17.74 -42.84 6.18
C VAL A 244 -18.39 -41.74 5.37
N LYS A 245 -19.72 -41.60 5.46
CA LYS A 245 -20.44 -40.47 4.86
C LYS A 245 -20.20 -39.23 5.72
N VAL A 246 -19.60 -38.20 5.13
CA VAL A 246 -19.27 -36.93 5.78
C VAL A 246 -20.09 -35.76 5.24
N GLY A 247 -20.89 -35.99 4.20
CA GLY A 247 -21.72 -34.95 3.61
C GLY A 247 -22.64 -35.48 2.51
N SER A 248 -23.30 -34.56 1.83
CA SER A 248 -24.17 -34.82 0.68
C SER A 248 -24.21 -33.64 -0.27
N TYR A 249 -24.42 -33.97 -1.54
CA TYR A 249 -24.74 -33.04 -2.61
C TYR A 249 -26.11 -33.43 -3.18
N ASP A 250 -27.08 -32.53 -3.14
CA ASP A 250 -28.45 -32.79 -3.56
C ASP A 250 -29.03 -31.55 -4.27
N LEU A 251 -29.11 -31.60 -5.60
CA LEU A 251 -29.64 -30.49 -6.40
C LEU A 251 -31.13 -30.22 -6.17
N ALA A 252 -31.89 -31.20 -5.67
CA ALA A 252 -33.30 -31.02 -5.36
C ALA A 252 -33.54 -30.41 -3.96
N ALA A 253 -32.48 -30.18 -3.19
CA ALA A 253 -32.58 -29.57 -1.87
C ALA A 253 -32.82 -28.04 -1.94
N LEU A 254 -33.30 -27.48 -0.82
CA LEU A 254 -33.48 -26.03 -0.68
C LEU A 254 -32.15 -25.27 -0.86
N PRO A 255 -32.19 -24.02 -1.36
CA PRO A 255 -31.01 -23.15 -1.41
C PRO A 255 -30.31 -23.09 -0.05
N GLY A 256 -28.98 -23.29 -0.03
CA GLY A 256 -28.19 -23.39 1.19
C GLY A 256 -28.06 -24.81 1.79
N LYS A 257 -28.81 -25.80 1.28
CA LYS A 257 -28.67 -27.23 1.65
C LYS A 257 -28.22 -28.12 0.48
N ILE A 258 -27.95 -27.55 -0.69
CA ILE A 258 -27.51 -28.28 -1.89
C ILE A 258 -26.19 -29.00 -1.64
N PHE A 259 -25.24 -28.34 -0.98
CA PHE A 259 -23.96 -28.94 -0.60
C PHE A 259 -23.79 -28.82 0.91
N THR A 260 -23.75 -29.95 1.59
CA THR A 260 -23.57 -30.02 3.04
C THR A 260 -22.38 -30.92 3.35
N ILE A 261 -21.44 -30.43 4.14
CA ILE A 261 -20.28 -31.19 4.56
C ILE A 261 -20.04 -30.98 6.05
N ASN A 262 -19.83 -32.07 6.78
CA ASN A 262 -19.49 -32.04 8.18
C ASN A 262 -17.98 -32.18 8.34
N THR A 263 -17.29 -31.03 8.44
CA THR A 263 -15.83 -30.97 8.53
C THR A 263 -15.26 -31.68 9.76
N SER A 264 -16.00 -31.75 10.88
CA SER A 264 -15.53 -32.44 12.08
C SER A 264 -15.53 -33.97 11.96
N SER A 265 -16.24 -34.51 10.97
CA SER A 265 -16.27 -35.95 10.68
C SER A 265 -15.18 -36.39 9.69
N ILE A 266 -14.44 -35.44 9.11
CA ILE A 266 -13.39 -35.72 8.13
C ILE A 266 -12.07 -35.95 8.86
N LEU A 267 -11.41 -37.06 8.52
CA LEU A 267 -10.03 -37.30 8.91
C LEU A 267 -9.13 -37.01 7.72
N TRP A 268 -8.10 -36.20 7.94
CA TRP A 268 -7.07 -35.91 6.95
C TRP A 268 -5.87 -36.83 7.15
N HIS A 269 -5.17 -37.13 6.04
CA HIS A 269 -4.03 -38.04 6.03
C HIS A 269 -2.90 -37.63 7.01
N SER A 270 -2.71 -36.33 7.22
CA SER A 270 -1.68 -35.75 8.09
C SER A 270 -2.03 -35.77 9.59
N GLY A 271 -3.24 -36.18 9.98
CA GLY A 271 -3.74 -36.02 11.35
C GLY A 271 -4.06 -34.58 11.75
N GLU A 272 -3.95 -33.63 10.80
CA GLU A 272 -4.32 -32.24 10.99
C GLU A 272 -5.84 -32.12 11.10
N THR A 273 -6.33 -31.16 11.90
CA THR A 273 -7.77 -30.84 11.99
C THR A 273 -8.20 -29.81 10.94
N GLN A 274 -7.24 -29.14 10.29
CA GLN A 274 -7.49 -28.10 9.30
C GLN A 274 -7.48 -28.66 7.88
N VAL A 275 -8.28 -28.04 7.01
CA VAL A 275 -8.36 -28.42 5.59
C VAL A 275 -7.03 -28.11 4.90
N PRO A 276 -6.43 -29.07 4.18
CA PRO A 276 -5.15 -28.85 3.50
C PRO A 276 -5.30 -27.83 2.36
N ILE A 277 -4.45 -26.80 2.38
CA ILE A 277 -4.41 -25.77 1.35
C ILE A 277 -3.34 -26.13 0.31
N SER A 278 -3.73 -26.18 -0.97
CA SER A 278 -2.84 -26.48 -2.09
C SER A 278 -2.75 -25.27 -3.02
N VAL A 279 -1.94 -24.28 -2.64
CA VAL A 279 -1.68 -23.05 -3.42
C VAL A 279 -0.22 -23.00 -3.87
N CYS A 280 0.03 -22.40 -5.02
CA CYS A 280 1.38 -22.17 -5.52
C CYS A 280 2.05 -20.98 -4.82
N SER A 281 1.30 -19.88 -4.70
CA SER A 281 1.71 -18.67 -4.00
C SER A 281 0.67 -18.28 -2.96
N HIS A 282 1.15 -17.83 -1.80
CA HIS A 282 0.29 -17.24 -0.78
C HIS A 282 -0.24 -15.87 -1.23
N SER A 283 -1.37 -15.45 -0.68
CA SER A 283 -1.93 -14.13 -0.98
C SER A 283 -0.99 -13.00 -0.55
N CYS A 284 -0.87 -12.00 -1.41
CA CYS A 284 -0.04 -10.82 -1.18
C CYS A 284 -0.77 -9.83 -0.28
N PRO A 285 -0.15 -9.39 0.83
CA PRO A 285 -0.74 -8.37 1.69
C PRO A 285 -0.76 -7.00 0.99
N PRO A 286 -1.55 -6.03 1.50
CA PRO A 286 -1.47 -4.63 1.09
C PRO A 286 -0.02 -4.13 1.12
N GLY A 287 0.33 -3.22 0.21
CA GLY A 287 1.70 -2.74 -0.04
C GLY A 287 2.48 -3.55 -1.08
N PHE A 288 1.96 -4.71 -1.47
CA PHE A 288 2.54 -5.57 -2.50
C PHE A 288 1.58 -5.75 -3.68
N TRP A 289 2.15 -6.07 -4.84
CA TRP A 289 1.42 -6.45 -6.04
C TRP A 289 1.91 -7.82 -6.56
N LYS A 290 1.04 -8.52 -7.27
CA LYS A 290 1.33 -9.84 -7.84
C LYS A 290 2.15 -9.72 -9.12
N ALA A 291 3.40 -10.18 -9.07
CA ALA A 291 4.22 -10.37 -10.25
C ALA A 291 4.15 -11.84 -10.71
N GLY A 292 3.53 -12.09 -11.86
CA GLY A 292 3.45 -13.44 -12.42
C GLY A 292 4.82 -14.01 -12.78
N ARG A 293 5.05 -15.28 -12.46
CA ARG A 293 6.31 -15.98 -12.82
C ARG A 293 6.28 -16.39 -14.28
N ARG A 294 7.34 -16.06 -15.03
CA ARG A 294 7.42 -16.39 -16.46
C ARG A 294 7.49 -17.91 -16.65
N GLY A 295 6.61 -18.44 -17.48
CA GLY A 295 6.55 -19.88 -17.80
C GLY A 295 5.76 -20.72 -16.79
N GLU A 296 5.21 -20.14 -15.72
CA GLU A 296 4.38 -20.82 -14.73
C GLU A 296 2.88 -20.43 -14.87
N PRO A 297 1.95 -21.22 -14.29
CA PRO A 297 0.52 -20.90 -14.29
C PRO A 297 0.18 -19.61 -13.52
N ALA A 298 -0.97 -18.99 -13.82
CA ALA A 298 -1.40 -17.72 -13.22
C ALA A 298 -1.54 -17.71 -11.68
N CYS A 299 -1.69 -18.88 -11.05
CA CYS A 299 -1.72 -18.99 -9.59
C CYS A 299 -0.34 -18.90 -8.93
N CYS A 300 0.74 -18.91 -9.72
CA CYS A 300 2.12 -18.80 -9.28
C CYS A 300 2.65 -17.39 -9.54
N TYR A 301 2.82 -16.62 -8.48
CA TYR A 301 3.28 -15.24 -8.52
C TYR A 301 4.16 -14.91 -7.32
N ASP A 302 4.96 -13.87 -7.44
CA ASP A 302 5.73 -13.30 -6.35
C ASP A 302 5.05 -12.03 -5.84
N CYS A 303 5.04 -11.83 -4.53
CA CYS A 303 4.57 -10.60 -3.93
C CYS A 303 5.70 -9.57 -3.95
N VAL A 304 5.59 -8.59 -4.84
CA VAL A 304 6.62 -7.56 -5.04
C VAL A 304 6.15 -6.27 -4.38
N PRO A 305 6.98 -5.58 -3.58
CA PRO A 305 6.58 -4.32 -2.94
C PRO A 305 6.31 -3.26 -4.01
N CYS A 306 5.30 -2.41 -3.79
CA CYS A 306 5.00 -1.32 -4.72
C CYS A 306 6.21 -0.38 -4.91
N PRO A 307 6.36 0.25 -6.08
CA PRO A 307 7.44 1.22 -6.32
C PRO A 307 7.24 2.50 -5.50
N GLN A 308 8.22 3.42 -5.54
CA GLN A 308 8.15 4.67 -4.78
C GLN A 308 7.03 5.58 -5.29
N GLY A 309 6.27 6.18 -4.37
CA GLY A 309 5.13 7.04 -4.71
C GLY A 309 3.82 6.30 -5.02
N GLU A 310 3.84 4.97 -4.99
CA GLU A 310 2.67 4.11 -5.24
C GLU A 310 2.34 3.24 -4.03
N ILE A 311 1.07 2.84 -3.94
CA ILE A 311 0.52 2.00 -2.88
C ILE A 311 -0.30 0.84 -3.45
N SER A 312 -0.53 -0.17 -2.62
CA SER A 312 -1.54 -1.19 -2.84
C SER A 312 -2.39 -1.31 -1.58
N ASN A 313 -3.66 -0.92 -1.66
CA ASN A 313 -4.57 -0.93 -0.50
C ASN A 313 -5.38 -2.23 -0.38
N GLN A 314 -5.32 -3.09 -1.40
CA GLN A 314 -6.07 -4.34 -1.47
C GLN A 314 -5.13 -5.53 -1.39
N THR A 315 -5.58 -6.56 -0.68
CA THR A 315 -4.94 -7.89 -0.73
C THR A 315 -5.01 -8.39 -2.17
N ASP A 316 -3.93 -9.02 -2.63
CA ASP A 316 -3.92 -9.71 -3.92
C ASP A 316 -4.06 -8.83 -5.18
N SER A 317 -3.68 -7.54 -5.09
CA SER A 317 -3.69 -6.62 -6.24
C SER A 317 -2.67 -6.99 -7.34
N PHE A 318 -3.04 -6.77 -8.61
CA PHE A 318 -2.13 -6.90 -9.77
C PHE A 318 -1.40 -5.60 -10.10
N THR A 319 -1.84 -4.46 -9.57
CA THR A 319 -1.27 -3.15 -9.87
C THR A 319 -1.12 -2.32 -8.59
N CYS A 320 -0.15 -1.41 -8.61
CA CYS A 320 0.00 -0.37 -7.62
C CYS A 320 -0.61 0.93 -8.15
N VAL A 321 -1.10 1.76 -7.25
CA VAL A 321 -1.76 3.02 -7.55
C VAL A 321 -0.92 4.18 -7.02
N LYS A 322 -0.69 5.20 -7.84
CA LYS A 322 0.06 6.39 -7.44
C LYS A 322 -0.73 7.23 -6.44
N CYS A 323 -0.07 7.70 -5.38
CA CYS A 323 -0.70 8.62 -4.44
C CYS A 323 -1.04 9.97 -5.10
N PRO A 324 -2.10 10.65 -4.64
CA PRO A 324 -2.39 12.04 -4.98
C PRO A 324 -1.21 12.98 -4.69
N TRP A 325 -1.21 14.16 -5.31
CA TRP A 325 -0.08 15.10 -5.27
C TRP A 325 0.24 15.65 -3.87
N ASP A 326 -0.79 15.78 -3.02
CA ASP A 326 -0.76 16.26 -1.63
C ASP A 326 -0.43 15.15 -0.61
N MET A 327 -0.33 13.89 -1.07
CA MET A 327 -0.13 12.73 -0.22
C MET A 327 1.14 11.94 -0.61
N TRP A 328 1.60 11.11 0.32
CA TRP A 328 2.78 10.27 0.18
C TRP A 328 2.54 8.88 0.80
N PRO A 329 3.04 7.79 0.21
CA PRO A 329 2.91 6.46 0.78
C PRO A 329 3.46 6.36 2.22
N ASN A 330 2.74 5.63 3.08
CA ASN A 330 3.28 5.18 4.37
C ASN A 330 4.46 4.19 4.17
N PRO A 331 5.26 3.89 5.20
CA PRO A 331 6.41 2.99 5.09
C PRO A 331 6.05 1.59 4.53
N GLU A 332 4.84 1.10 4.85
CA GLU A 332 4.31 -0.18 4.37
C GLU A 332 3.72 -0.13 2.95
N LYS A 333 3.58 1.06 2.36
CA LYS A 333 2.96 1.30 1.04
C LYS A 333 1.52 0.80 0.92
N SER A 334 0.82 0.69 2.04
CA SER A 334 -0.58 0.27 2.12
C SER A 334 -1.56 1.45 2.02
N SER A 335 -1.12 2.67 2.36
CA SER A 335 -1.97 3.86 2.38
C SER A 335 -1.21 5.15 2.04
N CYS A 336 -1.91 6.15 1.51
CA CYS A 336 -1.37 7.49 1.31
C CYS A 336 -1.63 8.36 2.57
N LEU A 337 -0.61 9.10 3.01
CA LEU A 337 -0.63 10.04 4.14
C LEU A 337 -0.36 11.45 3.64
N PRO A 338 -0.96 12.51 4.25
CA PRO A 338 -0.70 13.88 3.82
C PRO A 338 0.78 14.26 3.97
N LYS A 339 1.33 14.96 2.97
CA LYS A 339 2.72 15.43 3.03
C LYS A 339 2.88 16.51 4.11
N PRO A 340 3.98 16.47 4.90
CA PRO A 340 4.29 17.56 5.81
C PRO A 340 4.64 18.83 5.03
N ILE A 341 4.24 19.96 5.59
CA ILE A 341 4.55 21.29 5.05
C ILE A 341 5.79 21.83 5.75
N GLU A 342 6.78 22.29 4.99
CA GLU A 342 8.03 22.85 5.52
C GLU A 342 8.12 24.36 5.25
N TYR A 343 8.39 25.13 6.32
CA TYR A 343 8.65 26.57 6.30
C TYR A 343 9.53 26.96 7.50
N LEU A 344 10.11 28.17 7.51
CA LEU A 344 10.92 28.67 8.62
C LEU A 344 10.01 29.05 9.81
N SER A 345 9.81 28.13 10.75
CA SER A 345 8.83 28.28 11.84
C SER A 345 9.39 29.02 13.05
N TYR A 346 8.53 29.71 13.82
CA TYR A 346 8.90 30.25 15.13
C TYR A 346 9.13 29.18 16.20
N GLU A 347 8.66 27.96 15.97
CA GLU A 347 8.76 26.86 16.93
C GLU A 347 10.03 26.04 16.76
N GLU A 348 10.67 26.10 15.59
CA GLU A 348 11.89 25.34 15.33
C GLU A 348 13.14 26.07 15.87
N PRO A 349 14.19 25.35 16.31
CA PRO A 349 15.35 25.95 16.95
C PRO A 349 16.01 27.08 16.14
N LEU A 350 16.07 26.93 14.81
CA LEU A 350 16.64 27.93 13.91
C LEU A 350 15.81 29.22 13.89
N GLY A 351 14.48 29.13 13.74
CA GLY A 351 13.61 30.31 13.72
C GLY A 351 13.48 30.99 15.08
N THR A 352 13.44 30.22 16.17
CA THR A 352 13.44 30.75 17.55
C THR A 352 14.69 31.57 17.84
N THR A 353 15.87 31.03 17.51
CA THR A 353 17.15 31.72 17.75
C THR A 353 17.27 33.01 16.94
N LEU A 354 16.90 33.00 15.66
CA LEU A 354 16.89 34.19 14.81
C LEU A 354 15.92 35.27 15.32
N THR A 355 14.75 34.87 15.79
CA THR A 355 13.73 35.78 16.35
C THR A 355 14.24 36.48 17.61
N CYS A 356 14.79 35.71 18.56
CA CYS A 356 15.38 36.25 19.79
C CYS A 356 16.55 37.19 19.49
N MET A 357 17.43 36.81 18.55
CA MET A 357 18.56 37.65 18.15
C MET A 357 18.08 38.97 17.52
N SER A 358 17.06 38.94 16.67
CA SER A 358 16.50 40.14 16.04
C SER A 358 15.89 41.10 17.07
N THR A 359 15.02 40.59 17.95
CA THR A 359 14.32 41.40 18.95
C THR A 359 15.29 42.02 19.96
N ILE A 360 16.24 41.24 20.49
CA ILE A 360 17.26 41.75 21.43
C ILE A 360 18.17 42.78 20.73
N SER A 361 18.60 42.51 19.49
CA SER A 361 19.47 43.43 18.75
C SER A 361 18.78 44.77 18.46
N SER A 362 17.47 44.78 18.23
CA SER A 362 16.69 46.01 17.97
C SER A 362 16.69 46.99 19.15
N LEU A 363 16.85 46.50 20.39
CA LEU A 363 16.90 47.34 21.59
C LEU A 363 18.20 48.14 21.70
N ILE A 364 19.30 47.64 21.14
CA ILE A 364 20.64 48.24 21.30
C ILE A 364 20.71 49.65 20.67
N PRO A 365 20.29 49.88 19.40
CA PRO A 365 20.27 51.24 18.85
C PRO A 365 19.31 52.18 19.58
N VAL A 366 18.20 51.68 20.15
CA VAL A 366 17.26 52.49 20.96
C VAL A 366 17.93 52.98 22.24
N VAL A 367 18.69 52.12 22.92
CA VAL A 367 19.49 52.51 24.10
C VAL A 367 20.54 53.55 23.72
N ILE A 368 21.25 53.35 22.61
CA ILE A 368 22.24 54.31 22.10
C ILE A 368 21.57 55.65 21.75
N LEU A 369 20.39 55.64 21.13
CA LEU A 369 19.62 56.85 20.80
C LEU A 369 19.24 57.63 22.06
N LYS A 370 18.74 56.95 23.10
CA LYS A 370 18.44 57.58 24.41
C LYS A 370 19.69 58.22 25.03
N LEU A 371 20.83 57.54 24.96
CA LEU A 371 22.11 58.07 25.43
C LEU A 371 22.53 59.32 24.66
N PHE A 372 22.38 59.34 23.33
CA PHE A 372 22.69 60.51 22.49
C PHE A 372 21.76 61.70 22.77
N ILE A 373 20.48 61.46 23.07
CA ILE A 373 19.54 62.52 23.47
C ILE A 373 19.90 63.10 24.84
N HIS A 374 20.28 62.25 25.80
CA HIS A 374 20.67 62.71 27.15
C HIS A 374 21.95 63.56 27.12
N PHE A 375 22.97 63.15 26.37
CA PHE A 375 24.25 63.86 26.22
C PHE A 375 24.28 64.86 25.04
N LYS A 376 23.12 65.36 24.60
CA LYS A 376 22.98 66.27 23.43
C LYS A 376 23.85 67.53 23.51
N ALA A 377 24.12 68.04 24.71
CA ALA A 377 24.92 69.23 24.94
C ALA A 377 26.45 69.00 24.85
N THR A 378 26.91 67.74 24.77
CA THR A 378 28.35 67.44 24.72
C THR A 378 28.97 67.83 23.37
N PRO A 379 30.19 68.42 23.36
CA PRO A 379 30.89 68.82 22.13
C PRO A 379 31.07 67.67 21.12
N ILE A 380 31.25 66.43 21.60
CA ILE A 380 31.38 65.24 20.74
C ILE A 380 30.08 64.96 19.97
N VAL A 381 28.92 65.04 20.61
CA VAL A 381 27.62 64.80 19.96
C VAL A 381 27.25 65.95 19.01
N LYS A 382 27.60 67.19 19.37
CA LYS A 382 27.33 68.39 18.55
C LYS A 382 28.24 68.49 17.32
N ALA A 383 29.51 68.08 17.42
CA ALA A 383 30.45 68.02 16.30
C ALA A 383 30.07 66.95 15.26
N ASN A 384 29.28 65.95 15.68
CA ASN A 384 28.97 64.76 14.91
C ASN A 384 27.60 64.80 14.20
N ASN A 385 27.24 65.97 13.69
CA ASN A 385 25.97 66.27 13.01
C ASN A 385 24.77 65.51 13.62
N TYR A 386 24.40 65.94 14.83
CA TYR A 386 23.44 65.29 15.74
C TYR A 386 22.17 64.78 15.04
N SER A 387 21.60 65.56 14.12
CA SER A 387 20.34 65.22 13.44
C SER A 387 20.44 63.98 12.55
N LEU A 388 21.54 63.83 11.79
CA LEU A 388 21.76 62.66 10.91
C LEU A 388 22.10 61.40 11.72
N SER A 389 22.88 61.56 12.79
CA SER A 389 23.22 60.44 13.68
C SER A 389 21.98 59.92 14.44
N CYS A 390 21.06 60.81 14.83
CA CYS A 390 19.77 60.40 15.40
C CYS A 390 18.86 59.73 14.38
N LEU A 391 18.83 60.22 13.14
CA LEU A 391 18.01 59.62 12.07
C LEU A 391 18.49 58.20 11.74
N LEU A 392 19.81 57.99 11.67
CA LEU A 392 20.42 56.67 11.50
C LEU A 392 20.14 55.73 12.69
N LEU A 393 20.23 56.22 13.93
CA LEU A 393 19.90 55.43 15.12
C LEU A 393 18.41 55.11 15.24
N LEU A 394 17.54 55.93 14.65
CA LEU A 394 16.10 55.67 14.57
C LEU A 394 15.77 54.63 13.50
N SER A 395 16.52 54.56 12.39
CA SER A 395 16.28 53.58 11.33
C SER A 395 16.83 52.19 11.64
N LEU A 396 17.93 52.10 12.41
CA LEU A 396 18.59 50.81 12.74
C LEU A 396 17.71 49.79 13.49
N PRO A 397 16.84 50.15 14.45
CA PRO A 397 15.88 49.21 15.05
C PRO A 397 14.96 48.58 14.01
N PHE A 398 14.48 49.36 13.03
CA PHE A 398 13.67 48.84 11.94
C PHE A 398 14.49 47.94 11.01
N CYS A 399 15.79 48.24 10.78
CA CYS A 399 16.73 47.40 10.05
C CYS A 399 16.89 46.00 10.73
N PHE A 400 16.76 45.89 12.06
CA PHE A 400 16.69 44.59 12.77
C PHE A 400 15.29 43.94 12.70
N LEU A 401 14.23 44.70 13.01
CA LEU A 401 12.86 44.17 13.09
C LEU A 401 12.32 43.69 11.74
N CYS A 402 12.82 44.19 10.62
CA CYS A 402 12.38 43.73 9.30
C CYS A 402 12.67 42.24 9.06
N SER A 403 13.66 41.65 9.74
CA SER A 403 13.94 40.23 9.64
C SER A 403 12.81 39.34 10.17
N LEU A 404 11.96 39.87 11.07
CA LEU A 404 10.81 39.13 11.61
C LEU A 404 9.75 38.86 10.54
N MET A 405 9.67 39.67 9.48
CA MET A 405 8.75 39.45 8.36
C MET A 405 9.15 38.23 7.51
N PHE A 406 10.37 37.71 7.67
CA PHE A 406 10.87 36.53 6.98
C PHE A 406 10.60 35.22 7.75
N ILE A 407 10.26 35.30 9.04
CA ILE A 407 10.07 34.14 9.91
C ILE A 407 8.57 33.90 10.12
N GLY A 408 8.17 32.64 10.16
CA GLY A 408 6.80 32.21 10.41
C GLY A 408 6.05 31.78 9.15
N PHE A 409 4.74 31.54 9.32
CA PHE A 409 3.91 31.04 8.23
C PHE A 409 3.76 32.09 7.12
N PRO A 410 4.12 31.77 5.86
CA PRO A 410 4.11 32.73 4.77
C PRO A 410 2.66 33.04 4.33
N LYS A 411 2.16 34.19 4.77
CA LYS A 411 0.88 34.74 4.29
C LYS A 411 1.11 35.55 3.00
N PRO A 412 0.14 35.62 2.07
CA PRO A 412 0.26 36.44 0.87
C PRO A 412 0.65 37.91 1.16
N GLU A 413 0.08 38.48 2.22
CA GLU A 413 0.38 39.84 2.68
C GLU A 413 1.84 40.01 3.13
N ASN A 414 2.37 39.04 3.88
CA ASN A 414 3.76 39.08 4.36
C ASN A 414 4.73 38.93 3.19
N CYS A 415 4.43 38.08 2.21
CA CYS A 415 5.27 37.90 1.02
C CYS A 415 5.44 39.22 0.24
N LEU A 416 4.38 40.01 0.11
CA LEU A 416 4.41 41.30 -0.59
C LEU A 416 5.25 42.35 0.15
N VAL A 417 5.07 42.45 1.47
CA VAL A 417 5.65 43.56 2.26
C VAL A 417 7.11 43.31 2.63
N ARG A 418 7.50 42.05 2.84
CA ARG A 418 8.80 41.66 3.40
C ARG A 418 10.01 42.24 2.65
N GLN A 419 10.09 42.01 1.34
CA GLN A 419 11.21 42.47 0.51
C GLN A 419 11.23 44.00 0.34
N VAL A 420 10.04 44.60 0.25
CA VAL A 420 9.89 46.06 0.12
C VAL A 420 10.29 46.77 1.42
N ALA A 421 9.87 46.24 2.57
CA ALA A 421 10.24 46.75 3.88
C ALA A 421 11.76 46.65 4.10
N PHE A 422 12.36 45.50 3.76
CA PHE A 422 13.81 45.32 3.77
C PHE A 422 14.52 46.39 2.91
N GLY A 423 14.13 46.53 1.63
CA GLY A 423 14.76 47.47 0.71
C GLY A 423 14.63 48.94 1.13
N MET A 424 13.45 49.37 1.56
CA MET A 424 13.18 50.75 1.98
C MET A 424 13.95 51.13 3.24
N VAL A 425 13.95 50.24 4.25
CA VAL A 425 14.58 50.50 5.54
C VAL A 425 16.12 50.51 5.41
N PHE A 426 16.69 49.60 4.62
CA PHE A 426 18.14 49.61 4.35
C PHE A 426 18.58 50.79 3.48
N SER A 427 17.77 51.21 2.50
CA SER A 427 18.03 52.43 1.73
C SER A 427 18.05 53.67 2.63
N LEU A 428 17.15 53.76 3.62
CA LEU A 428 17.18 54.80 4.65
C LEU A 428 18.47 54.74 5.48
N CYS A 429 18.81 53.55 6.02
CA CYS A 429 20.02 53.33 6.81
C CYS A 429 21.29 53.77 6.01
N VAL A 430 21.46 53.34 4.76
CA VAL A 430 22.65 53.64 3.93
C VAL A 430 22.67 55.08 3.42
N SER A 431 21.54 55.65 3.00
CA SER A 431 21.47 57.05 2.54
C SER A 431 21.80 58.05 3.65
N CYS A 432 21.47 57.75 4.91
CA CYS A 432 21.91 58.54 6.06
C CYS A 432 23.43 58.57 6.19
N ILE A 433 24.09 57.43 5.96
CA ILE A 433 25.54 57.30 6.02
C ILE A 433 26.18 58.06 4.85
N LEU A 434 25.63 57.94 3.65
CA LEU A 434 26.05 58.70 2.47
C LEU A 434 25.93 60.21 2.68
N ALA A 435 24.77 60.68 3.14
CA ALA A 435 24.55 62.09 3.42
C ALA A 435 25.54 62.59 4.48
N LYS A 436 25.79 61.79 5.52
CA LYS A 436 26.76 62.10 6.57
C LYS A 436 28.19 62.21 6.04
N THR A 437 28.65 61.29 5.19
CA THR A 437 30.01 61.33 4.62
C THR A 437 30.18 62.52 3.67
N ILE A 438 29.17 62.80 2.82
CA ILE A 438 29.18 63.95 1.92
C ILE A 438 29.23 65.27 2.71
N MET A 439 28.48 65.38 3.81
CA MET A 439 28.54 66.59 4.66
C MET A 439 29.92 66.82 5.26
N VAL A 440 30.65 65.76 5.66
CA VAL A 440 32.04 65.86 6.15
C VAL A 440 32.96 66.39 5.03
N VAL A 441 32.81 65.88 3.81
CA VAL A 441 33.59 66.34 2.65
C VAL A 441 33.28 67.81 2.31
N PHE A 442 32.00 68.21 2.31
CA PHE A 442 31.61 69.61 2.06
C PHE A 442 32.10 70.56 3.15
N ALA A 443 32.08 70.15 4.43
CA ALA A 443 32.61 70.96 5.51
C ALA A 443 34.12 71.24 5.34
N PHE A 444 34.89 70.24 4.90
CA PHE A 444 36.32 70.39 4.64
C PHE A 444 36.62 71.19 3.36
N MET A 445 35.86 70.99 2.28
CA MET A 445 36.06 71.77 1.05
C MET A 445 35.59 73.23 1.17
N ALA A 446 34.74 73.55 2.16
CA ALA A 446 34.31 74.91 2.46
C ALA A 446 35.36 75.74 3.23
N THR A 447 36.39 75.11 3.83
CA THR A 447 37.48 75.83 4.52
C THR A 447 38.61 76.26 3.58
N LYS A 448 38.64 75.79 2.32
CA LYS A 448 39.59 76.26 1.30
C LYS A 448 39.21 77.66 0.78
N PRO A 449 40.15 78.62 0.71
CA PRO A 449 39.86 79.97 0.21
C PRO A 449 39.42 79.94 -1.27
N GLY A 450 38.30 80.62 -1.60
CA GLY A 450 37.74 80.73 -2.96
C GLY A 450 36.63 79.73 -3.35
N SER A 451 36.15 78.89 -2.42
CA SER A 451 35.19 77.81 -2.72
C SER A 451 33.71 78.24 -2.60
N ASN A 452 32.92 78.00 -3.66
CA ASN A 452 31.46 78.22 -3.70
C ASN A 452 30.65 77.18 -2.89
N LEU A 453 31.32 76.19 -2.28
CA LEU A 453 30.70 75.05 -1.59
C LEU A 453 30.16 75.43 -0.19
N LYS A 454 30.36 76.66 0.28
CA LYS A 454 29.83 77.16 1.57
C LYS A 454 28.29 77.18 1.61
N LYS A 455 27.61 77.24 0.46
CA LYS A 455 26.13 77.11 0.39
C LYS A 455 25.65 75.68 0.64
N TRP A 456 26.50 74.68 0.38
CA TRP A 456 26.17 73.24 0.39
C TRP A 456 26.40 72.57 1.75
N THR A 457 26.91 73.31 2.75
CA THR A 457 27.09 72.83 4.13
C THR A 457 25.84 72.97 5.00
N ARG A 458 24.71 73.44 4.44
CA ARG A 458 23.44 73.59 5.16
C ARG A 458 22.79 72.22 5.43
N PRO A 459 22.21 71.98 6.63
CA PRO A 459 21.57 70.71 6.98
C PRO A 459 20.47 70.23 6.02
N TRP A 460 19.76 71.16 5.36
CA TRP A 460 18.73 70.82 4.37
C TRP A 460 19.26 70.02 3.17
N VAL A 461 20.54 70.21 2.80
CA VAL A 461 21.18 69.45 1.71
C VAL A 461 21.28 67.96 2.06
N SER A 462 21.55 67.62 3.32
CA SER A 462 21.59 66.22 3.77
C SER A 462 20.22 65.55 3.67
N TYR A 463 19.16 66.27 4.03
CA TYR A 463 17.78 65.78 3.89
C TYR A 463 17.37 65.64 2.43
N MET A 464 17.81 66.52 1.54
CA MET A 464 17.60 66.35 0.09
C MET A 464 18.30 65.11 -0.46
N ILE A 465 19.55 64.84 -0.07
CA ILE A 465 20.27 63.62 -0.49
C ILE A 465 19.50 62.37 -0.06
N ILE A 466 19.09 62.30 1.21
CA ILE A 466 18.31 61.18 1.74
C ILE A 466 16.98 61.03 0.99
N SER A 467 16.25 62.12 0.79
CA SER A 467 14.96 62.11 0.10
C SER A 467 15.09 61.62 -1.34
N ILE A 468 16.13 62.02 -2.08
CA ILE A 468 16.36 61.56 -3.46
C ILE A 468 16.66 60.07 -3.49
N CYS A 469 17.55 59.59 -2.61
CA CYS A 469 17.87 58.15 -2.52
C CYS A 469 16.64 57.30 -2.16
N LEU A 470 15.82 57.75 -1.22
CA LEU A 470 14.59 57.06 -0.84
C LEU A 470 13.54 57.09 -1.94
N PHE A 471 13.40 58.21 -2.66
CA PHE A 471 12.44 58.33 -3.75
C PHE A 471 12.77 57.39 -4.90
N LEU A 472 14.06 57.26 -5.26
CA LEU A 472 14.52 56.29 -6.25
C LEU A 472 14.24 54.84 -5.81
N GLN A 473 14.53 54.50 -4.56
CA GLN A 473 14.19 53.18 -4.01
C GLN A 473 12.68 52.90 -4.04
N PHE A 474 11.87 53.91 -3.68
CA PHE A 474 10.42 53.80 -3.67
C PHE A 474 9.87 53.54 -5.08
N ILE A 475 10.36 54.25 -6.10
CA ILE A 475 9.97 54.00 -7.50
C ILE A 475 10.32 52.57 -7.93
N LEU A 476 11.51 52.08 -7.58
CA LEU A 476 11.92 50.70 -7.89
C LEU A 476 10.98 49.67 -7.24
N CYS A 477 10.66 49.84 -5.95
CA CYS A 477 9.75 48.94 -5.24
C CYS A 477 8.31 49.00 -5.79
N VAL A 478 7.78 50.18 -6.11
CA VAL A 478 6.43 50.33 -6.69
C VAL A 478 6.36 49.69 -8.08
N THR A 479 7.41 49.88 -8.90
CA THR A 479 7.50 49.26 -10.23
C THR A 479 7.53 47.74 -10.11
N TRP A 480 8.32 47.19 -9.17
CA TRP A 480 8.38 45.76 -8.92
C TRP A 480 7.00 45.20 -8.51
N LEU A 481 6.33 45.81 -7.54
CA LEU A 481 4.99 45.38 -7.10
C LEU A 481 3.92 45.50 -8.19
N SER A 482 4.06 46.42 -9.14
CA SER A 482 3.06 46.66 -10.19
C SER A 482 3.19 45.72 -11.38
N LEU A 483 4.42 45.29 -11.71
CA LEU A 483 4.68 44.40 -12.84
C LEU A 483 4.57 42.93 -12.43
N ASP A 484 5.35 42.51 -11.45
CA ASP A 484 5.50 41.12 -11.04
C ASP A 484 5.65 41.03 -9.51
N PRO A 485 4.55 41.16 -8.75
CA PRO A 485 4.61 41.15 -7.29
C PRO A 485 5.02 39.78 -6.73
N PRO A 486 5.72 39.74 -5.58
CA PRO A 486 6.00 38.49 -4.87
C PRO A 486 4.72 37.77 -4.45
N PHE A 487 4.68 36.44 -4.58
CA PHE A 487 3.50 35.63 -4.27
C PHE A 487 3.86 34.36 -3.48
N LEU A 488 2.86 33.73 -2.88
CA LEU A 488 3.02 32.48 -2.15
C LEU A 488 3.11 31.31 -3.14
N GLU A 489 4.22 30.56 -3.10
CA GLU A 489 4.46 29.40 -3.95
C GLU A 489 4.52 28.11 -3.12
N GLN A 490 3.91 27.04 -3.67
CA GLN A 490 3.99 25.69 -3.14
C GLN A 490 4.94 24.88 -4.02
N ASN A 491 6.15 24.63 -3.54
CA ASN A 491 7.12 23.84 -4.28
C ASN A 491 7.00 22.35 -3.90
N ILE A 492 6.57 21.55 -4.87
CA ILE A 492 6.30 20.11 -4.74
C ILE A 492 7.36 19.27 -5.47
N GLU A 493 8.15 19.89 -6.36
CA GLU A 493 9.08 19.20 -7.26
C GLU A 493 10.45 18.95 -6.65
N THR A 494 10.92 19.86 -5.78
CA THR A 494 12.27 19.77 -5.20
C THR A 494 12.46 18.61 -4.24
N GLN A 495 11.42 18.22 -3.49
CA GLN A 495 11.46 17.07 -2.59
C GLN A 495 10.13 16.31 -2.61
N PRO A 496 10.08 15.06 -3.10
CA PRO A 496 8.83 14.35 -3.30
C PRO A 496 8.07 14.03 -1.99
N ARG A 497 8.77 14.06 -0.83
CA ARG A 497 8.22 13.73 0.49
C ARG A 497 7.62 14.92 1.25
N LEU A 498 7.86 16.16 0.82
CA LEU A 498 7.54 17.38 1.57
C LEU A 498 6.92 18.43 0.64
N ILE A 499 6.10 19.32 1.19
CA ILE A 499 5.60 20.50 0.48
C ILE A 499 6.34 21.70 1.06
N ILE A 500 7.18 22.36 0.26
CA ILE A 500 7.91 23.56 0.71
C ILE A 500 7.03 24.77 0.42
N LEU A 501 6.64 25.50 1.47
CA LEU A 501 5.98 26.79 1.34
C LEU A 501 7.01 27.91 1.37
N GLN A 502 7.09 28.66 0.29
CA GLN A 502 8.01 29.78 0.15
C GLN A 502 7.32 30.98 -0.51
N CYS A 503 7.80 32.18 -0.24
CA CYS A 503 7.39 33.35 -1.02
C CYS A 503 8.32 33.44 -2.22
N ASN A 504 7.79 33.29 -3.42
CA ASN A 504 8.52 33.53 -4.65
C ASN A 504 8.59 35.04 -4.92
N GLU A 505 9.75 35.54 -5.30
CA GLU A 505 9.99 36.96 -5.58
C GLU A 505 9.26 37.48 -6.85
N GLY A 506 8.68 36.59 -7.65
CA GLY A 506 7.96 36.89 -8.89
C GLY A 506 8.92 37.20 -10.03
N SER A 507 9.61 38.33 -9.95
CA SER A 507 10.63 38.74 -10.92
C SER A 507 12.04 38.70 -10.30
N PRO A 508 12.86 37.71 -10.69
CA PRO A 508 14.26 37.64 -10.26
C PRO A 508 15.03 38.91 -10.63
N THR A 509 14.74 39.48 -11.81
CA THR A 509 15.39 40.71 -12.29
C THR A 509 15.09 41.88 -11.35
N ALA A 510 13.83 42.07 -10.95
CA ALA A 510 13.45 43.16 -10.07
C ALA A 510 14.07 43.04 -8.67
N PHE A 511 14.12 41.83 -8.12
CA PHE A 511 14.82 41.54 -6.87
C PHE A 511 16.32 41.89 -6.93
N TRP A 512 17.01 41.44 -7.99
CA TRP A 512 18.42 41.76 -8.17
C TRP A 512 18.68 43.24 -8.47
N CYS A 513 17.78 43.92 -9.16
CA CYS A 513 17.86 45.37 -9.37
C CYS A 513 17.74 46.15 -8.05
N MET A 514 16.82 45.73 -7.16
CA MET A 514 16.64 46.32 -5.83
C MET A 514 17.90 46.14 -4.97
N LEU A 515 18.42 44.92 -4.86
CA LEU A 515 19.68 44.63 -4.16
C LEU A 515 20.87 45.37 -4.80
N GLY A 516 20.91 45.43 -6.13
CA GLY A 516 21.94 46.15 -6.88
C GLY A 516 21.97 47.65 -6.58
N TYR A 517 20.80 48.28 -6.43
CA TYR A 517 20.72 49.69 -6.04
C TYR A 517 21.23 49.93 -4.61
N LEU A 518 20.88 49.06 -3.65
CA LEU A 518 21.44 49.11 -2.29
C LEU A 518 22.96 48.94 -2.29
N GLY A 519 23.48 48.00 -3.09
CA GLY A 519 24.91 47.82 -3.30
C GLY A 519 25.57 49.06 -3.92
N LEU A 520 24.92 49.70 -4.90
CA LEU A 520 25.40 50.93 -5.51
C LEU A 520 25.44 52.10 -4.51
N LEU A 521 24.40 52.27 -3.69
CA LEU A 521 24.42 53.26 -2.60
C LEU A 521 25.54 53.00 -1.60
N ALA A 522 25.74 51.75 -1.21
CA ALA A 522 26.78 51.36 -0.26
C ALA A 522 28.20 51.52 -0.83
N THR A 523 28.41 51.20 -2.12
CA THR A 523 29.70 51.41 -2.81
C THR A 523 30.03 52.88 -2.96
N ILE A 524 29.08 53.73 -3.37
CA ILE A 524 29.29 55.19 -3.41
C ILE A 524 29.63 55.70 -2.01
N SER A 525 28.90 55.25 -0.98
CA SER A 525 29.17 55.60 0.41
C SER A 525 30.57 55.19 0.86
N PHE A 526 31.00 53.98 0.49
CA PHE A 526 32.34 53.47 0.76
C PHE A 526 33.43 54.30 0.06
N VAL A 527 33.28 54.62 -1.22
CA VAL A 527 34.24 55.42 -1.99
C VAL A 527 34.38 56.82 -1.39
N VAL A 528 33.27 57.49 -1.09
CA VAL A 528 33.29 58.83 -0.46
C VAL A 528 33.93 58.76 0.92
N ALA A 529 33.59 57.76 1.74
CA ALA A 529 34.20 57.56 3.06
C ALA A 529 35.71 57.28 2.98
N PHE A 530 36.14 56.48 2.01
CA PHE A 530 37.54 56.15 1.80
C PHE A 530 38.37 57.38 1.43
N LEU A 531 37.85 58.23 0.54
CA LEU A 531 38.47 59.51 0.16
C LEU A 531 38.54 60.47 1.35
N ALA A 532 37.48 60.50 2.18
CA ALA A 532 37.42 61.33 3.38
C ALA A 532 38.37 60.88 4.50
N ARG A 533 38.92 59.65 4.46
CA ARG A 533 39.80 59.12 5.52
C ARG A 533 41.10 59.89 5.69
N ARG A 534 41.58 60.55 4.63
CA ARG A 534 42.82 61.36 4.67
C ARG A 534 42.59 62.79 5.21
N LEU A 535 41.35 63.16 5.49
CA LEU A 535 41.03 64.48 6.05
C LEU A 535 41.35 64.51 7.55
N PRO A 536 42.04 65.56 8.05
CA PRO A 536 42.27 65.74 9.47
C PRO A 536 40.96 66.14 10.14
N ASP A 537 40.12 65.14 10.44
CA ASP A 537 38.93 65.32 11.25
C ASP A 537 39.21 64.85 12.69
N SER A 538 38.63 65.58 13.64
CA SER A 538 38.93 65.55 15.08
C SER A 538 38.83 64.16 15.75
N PHE A 539 38.24 63.14 15.12
CA PHE A 539 37.97 61.83 15.73
C PHE A 539 38.10 60.56 14.84
N ASN A 540 38.91 60.53 13.77
CA ASN A 540 39.04 59.35 12.88
C ASN A 540 37.70 58.82 12.31
N GLU A 541 36.67 59.66 12.27
CA GLU A 541 35.29 59.24 12.02
C GLU A 541 35.09 58.62 10.63
N ALA A 542 35.69 59.21 9.60
CA ALA A 542 35.66 58.67 8.24
C ALA A 542 36.24 57.24 8.17
N LYS A 543 37.22 56.91 9.03
CA LYS A 543 37.82 55.58 9.09
C LYS A 543 36.79 54.53 9.57
N TYR A 544 36.04 54.85 10.62
CA TYR A 544 34.98 53.98 11.14
C TYR A 544 33.82 53.80 10.16
N ILE A 545 33.42 54.87 9.46
CA ILE A 545 32.40 54.78 8.40
C ILE A 545 32.89 53.89 7.26
N THR A 546 34.17 54.00 6.87
CA THR A 546 34.70 53.16 5.80
C THR A 546 34.74 51.69 6.19
N PHE A 547 35.12 51.34 7.43
CA PHE A 547 35.08 49.96 7.91
C PHE A 547 33.65 49.41 7.97
N SER A 548 32.69 50.22 8.40
CA SER A 548 31.28 49.86 8.42
C SER A 548 30.74 49.54 7.02
N MET A 549 30.98 50.42 6.05
CA MET A 549 30.51 50.21 4.67
C MET A 549 31.22 49.05 3.97
N LEU A 550 32.51 48.81 4.28
CA LEU A 550 33.22 47.64 3.77
C LEU A 550 32.61 46.34 4.30
N ALA A 551 32.41 46.25 5.62
CA ALA A 551 31.79 45.07 6.24
C ALA A 551 30.37 44.82 5.73
N PHE A 552 29.58 45.89 5.55
CA PHE A 552 28.25 45.82 4.95
C PHE A 552 28.30 45.20 3.54
N LEU A 553 29.17 45.70 2.66
CA LEU A 553 29.33 45.19 1.30
C LEU A 553 29.80 43.73 1.29
N SER A 554 30.76 43.36 2.15
CA SER A 554 31.25 41.98 2.25
C SER A 554 30.14 40.99 2.60
N VAL A 555 29.26 41.33 3.55
CA VAL A 555 28.14 40.46 3.96
C VAL A 555 27.19 40.20 2.79
N TRP A 556 26.81 41.25 2.06
CA TRP A 556 25.89 41.12 0.92
C TRP A 556 26.52 40.41 -0.28
N VAL A 557 27.82 40.58 -0.53
CA VAL A 557 28.54 39.80 -1.55
C VAL A 557 28.60 38.32 -1.17
N SER A 558 28.80 37.98 0.11
CA SER A 558 28.80 36.59 0.59
C SER A 558 27.41 35.94 0.59
N TYR A 559 26.34 36.72 0.70
CA TYR A 559 24.97 36.22 0.63
C TYR A 559 24.63 35.63 -0.76
N ILE A 560 25.11 36.24 -1.85
CA ILE A 560 24.82 35.81 -3.23
C ILE A 560 25.11 34.32 -3.45
N PRO A 561 26.35 33.80 -3.28
CA PRO A 561 26.64 32.38 -3.48
C PRO A 561 25.94 31.47 -2.45
N ALA A 562 25.70 31.96 -1.23
CA ALA A 562 25.01 31.18 -0.20
C ALA A 562 23.52 30.97 -0.52
N SER A 563 22.86 31.99 -1.06
CA SER A 563 21.45 31.91 -1.48
C SER A 563 21.23 30.93 -2.63
N LEU A 564 22.19 30.83 -3.55
CA LEU A 564 22.14 29.90 -4.69
C LEU A 564 22.44 28.44 -4.30
N SER A 565 23.15 28.23 -3.18
CA SER A 565 23.56 26.89 -2.72
C SER A 565 22.57 26.25 -1.74
N SER A 566 21.69 27.05 -1.14
CA SER A 566 20.70 26.62 -0.15
C SER A 566 19.31 26.54 -0.77
N GLN A 567 18.45 25.69 -0.20
CA GLN A 567 17.08 25.49 -0.69
C GLN A 567 16.05 25.59 0.45
N GLY A 568 14.83 25.98 0.10
CA GLY A 568 13.69 26.05 1.01
C GLY A 568 13.92 27.03 2.17
N LYS A 569 13.64 26.59 3.40
CA LYS A 569 13.74 27.44 4.61
C LYS A 569 15.15 27.98 4.88
N TYR A 570 16.19 27.29 4.42
CA TYR A 570 17.58 27.72 4.65
C TYR A 570 17.95 28.97 3.84
N THR A 571 17.40 29.16 2.63
CA THR A 571 17.63 30.35 1.81
C THR A 571 17.13 31.61 2.53
N VAL A 572 15.91 31.52 3.08
CA VAL A 572 15.29 32.60 3.87
C VAL A 572 16.09 32.88 5.16
N ALA A 573 16.58 31.83 5.83
CA ALA A 573 17.42 31.99 7.02
C ALA A 573 18.74 32.71 6.70
N MET A 574 19.39 32.39 5.57
CA MET A 574 20.63 33.06 5.15
C MET A 574 20.43 34.55 4.88
N GLU A 575 19.27 34.95 4.34
CA GLU A 575 18.92 36.36 4.13
C GLU A 575 18.73 37.09 5.48
N VAL A 576 18.04 36.47 6.44
CA VAL A 576 17.91 37.00 7.81
C VAL A 576 19.29 37.17 8.46
N PHE A 577 20.20 36.21 8.32
CA PHE A 577 21.56 36.33 8.83
C PHE A 577 22.31 37.52 8.20
N ALA A 578 22.17 37.74 6.90
CA ALA A 578 22.78 38.88 6.21
C ALA A 578 22.24 40.23 6.72
N ILE A 579 20.92 40.33 6.94
CA ILE A 579 20.26 41.51 7.51
C ILE A 579 20.79 41.82 8.91
N LEU A 580 20.86 40.82 9.78
CA LEU A 580 21.35 40.98 11.16
C LEU A 580 22.83 41.37 11.20
N ALA A 581 23.68 40.67 10.43
CA ALA A 581 25.12 40.89 10.39
C ALA A 581 25.48 42.29 9.84
N SER A 582 24.81 42.71 8.76
CA SER A 582 25.02 44.03 8.16
C SER A 582 24.57 45.18 9.07
N SER A 583 23.46 45.01 9.79
CA SER A 583 23.00 45.98 10.80
C SER A 583 23.95 46.08 11.99
N TRP A 584 24.46 44.94 12.48
CA TRP A 584 25.48 44.91 13.53
C TRP A 584 26.80 45.57 13.11
N ALA A 585 27.22 45.40 11.86
CA ALA A 585 28.41 46.07 11.32
C ALA A 585 28.28 47.60 11.39
N ILE A 586 27.08 48.15 11.15
CA ILE A 586 26.82 49.59 11.27
C ILE A 586 26.85 50.04 12.73
N VAL A 587 26.14 49.34 13.62
CA VAL A 587 26.09 49.67 15.06
C VAL A 587 27.48 49.63 15.69
N PHE A 588 28.20 48.52 15.50
CA PHE A 588 29.48 48.26 16.13
C PHE A 588 30.57 49.22 15.62
N CYS A 589 30.71 49.38 14.30
CA CYS A 589 31.78 50.22 13.75
C CYS A 589 31.54 51.72 14.01
N MET A 590 30.29 52.21 13.91
CA MET A 590 30.02 53.66 13.97
C MET A 590 29.73 54.20 15.38
N PHE A 591 29.06 53.42 16.23
CA PHE A 591 28.56 53.93 17.51
C PHE A 591 29.31 53.37 18.72
N ALA A 592 29.84 52.15 18.68
CA ALA A 592 30.57 51.59 19.82
C ALA A 592 31.77 52.46 20.27
N PRO A 593 32.64 52.98 19.38
CA PRO A 593 33.73 53.87 19.79
C PRO A 593 33.24 55.17 20.44
N LYS A 594 32.09 55.69 20.00
CA LYS A 594 31.51 56.95 20.49
C LYS A 594 30.86 56.77 21.86
N CYS A 595 30.09 55.70 22.03
CA CYS A 595 29.51 55.33 23.33
C CYS A 595 30.60 55.06 24.37
N PHE A 596 31.70 54.40 23.98
CA PHE A 596 32.83 54.15 24.86
C PHE A 596 33.47 55.46 25.36
N ILE A 597 33.68 56.43 24.48
CA ILE A 597 34.25 57.73 24.87
C ILE A 597 33.28 58.51 25.77
N ILE A 598 31.98 58.54 25.43
CA ILE A 598 30.98 59.27 26.21
C ILE A 598 30.84 58.72 27.64
N LEU A 599 30.88 57.39 27.81
CA LEU A 599 30.67 56.74 29.11
C LEU A 599 31.96 56.60 29.94
N PHE A 600 33.08 56.23 29.33
CA PHE A 600 34.29 55.83 30.07
C PHE A 600 35.45 56.83 29.98
N ARG A 601 35.39 57.84 29.10
CA ARG A 601 36.43 58.88 28.99
C ARG A 601 35.86 60.31 28.91
N PRO A 602 35.21 60.80 29.98
CA PRO A 602 34.62 62.14 30.02
C PRO A 602 35.65 63.30 29.90
N SER A 603 36.93 63.07 30.19
CA SER A 603 37.99 64.08 30.03
C SER A 603 38.24 64.50 28.57
N MET A 604 37.89 63.65 27.59
CA MET A 604 37.98 63.97 26.16
C MET A 604 36.72 64.70 25.61
N ASN A 605 35.70 64.92 26.45
CA ASN A 605 34.48 65.68 26.11
C ASN A 605 34.63 67.21 26.31
N SER A 606 35.78 67.72 26.75
CA SER A 606 35.96 69.16 26.99
C SER A 606 36.19 69.94 25.67
N ARG A 607 35.61 71.16 25.58
CA ARG A 607 35.72 72.03 24.41
C ARG A 607 37.19 72.35 24.06
N GLU A 608 38.05 72.44 25.07
CA GLU A 608 39.49 72.67 24.91
C GLU A 608 40.21 71.52 24.22
N TYR A 609 39.91 70.26 24.58
CA TYR A 609 40.56 69.09 23.98
C TYR A 609 40.15 68.90 22.50
N VAL A 610 38.88 69.19 22.17
CA VAL A 610 38.35 69.15 20.79
C VAL A 610 38.97 70.26 19.92
N MET A 611 39.18 71.46 20.45
CA MET A 611 39.76 72.58 19.72
C MET A 611 41.29 72.52 19.59
N LYS A 612 42.01 71.96 20.57
CA LYS A 612 43.49 71.85 20.55
C LYS A 612 43.99 70.89 19.47
N LYS A 613 43.21 69.85 19.16
CA LYS A 613 43.52 68.85 18.13
C LYS A 613 43.09 69.24 16.72
N ALA A 614 42.20 70.23 16.56
CA ALA A 614 41.79 70.76 15.25
C ALA A 614 42.78 71.82 14.69
N ARG A 615 43.73 72.29 15.51
CA ARG A 615 44.76 73.28 15.15
C ARG A 615 46.15 72.68 14.87
N THR A 616 46.33 71.39 15.15
CA THR A 616 47.47 70.54 14.73
C THR A 616 47.00 69.60 13.66
#